data_AF-A0A8B0SIY3-F1
#
_entry.id   AF-A0A8B0SIY3-F1
#
_cell.length_a   1.000
_cell.length_b   1.000
_cell.length_c   1.000
_cell.angle_alpha   90.00
_cell.angle_beta   90.00
_cell.angle_gamma   90.00
#
_symmetry.space_group_name_H-M   'P 1'
#
loop_
_entity.id
_entity.type
_entity.pdbx_description
1 polymer ?
#
loop_
_entity_poly.entity_id
_entity_poly.type
_entity_poly.pdbx_seq_one_letter_code
_entity_poly.pdbx_strand_id
1 'polypeptide(L)'
;MQLQLKPEFEEILEPLGENAAVFFLAASLYYAHKVSFAAAAALANLSFNEFLYRLKEHFGVGFQVADESVLEDLQTVADLTAG
;
A
#
# COMPACT_ATOMS: atom_id res chain seq x y z
N MET A 1 5.25 -16.23 -0.52
CA MET A 1 3.83 -16.62 -0.45
C MET A 1 3.43 -17.14 -1.84
N GLN A 2 2.84 -18.34 -1.95
CA GLN A 2 2.32 -18.83 -3.24
C GLN A 2 0.84 -18.43 -3.33
N LEU A 3 0.53 -17.46 -4.19
CA LEU A 3 -0.83 -17.05 -4.51
C LEU A 3 -1.31 -17.90 -5.68
N GLN A 4 -2.37 -18.68 -5.48
CA GLN A 4 -3.07 -19.32 -6.58
C GLN A 4 -4.10 -18.34 -7.13
N LEU A 5 -3.74 -17.67 -8.22
CA LEU A 5 -4.67 -16.81 -8.95
C LEU A 5 -5.60 -17.68 -9.79
N LYS A 6 -6.80 -17.17 -10.06
CA LYS A 6 -7.57 -17.73 -11.15
C LYS A 6 -6.90 -17.36 -12.48
N PRO A 7 -6.96 -18.22 -13.52
CA PRO A 7 -6.32 -17.97 -14.80
C PRO A 7 -6.70 -16.63 -15.44
N GLU A 8 -7.95 -16.21 -15.26
CA GLU A 8 -8.46 -14.91 -15.73
C GLU A 8 -7.72 -13.70 -15.14
N PHE A 9 -7.16 -13.82 -13.93
CA PHE A 9 -6.34 -12.76 -13.32
C PHE A 9 -4.87 -12.87 -13.68
N GLU A 10 -4.37 -14.06 -14.02
CA GLU A 10 -2.99 -14.22 -14.50
C GLU A 10 -2.79 -13.44 -15.80
N GLU A 11 -3.70 -13.57 -16.76
CA GLU A 11 -3.64 -12.86 -18.04
C GLU A 11 -3.73 -11.32 -17.87
N ILE A 12 -4.54 -10.85 -16.93
CA ILE A 12 -4.69 -9.41 -16.64
C ILE A 12 -3.45 -8.85 -15.93
N LEU A 13 -2.80 -9.65 -15.09
CA LEU A 13 -1.67 -9.22 -14.26
C LEU A 13 -0.31 -9.47 -14.91
N GLU A 14 -0.23 -10.33 -15.92
CA GLU A 14 1.00 -10.62 -16.68
C GLU A 14 1.71 -9.33 -17.17
N PRO A 15 1.03 -8.32 -17.74
CA PRO A 15 1.67 -7.08 -18.15
C PRO A 15 2.24 -6.24 -17.00
N LEU A 16 1.75 -6.47 -15.78
CA LEU A 16 2.19 -5.77 -14.55
C LEU A 16 3.35 -6.51 -13.85
N GLY A 17 3.72 -7.69 -14.36
CA GLY A 17 4.85 -8.50 -13.92
C GLY A 17 4.48 -9.65 -12.97
N GLU A 18 5.38 -10.64 -12.87
CA GLU A 18 5.16 -11.91 -12.16
C GLU A 18 4.75 -11.77 -10.68
N ASN A 19 5.07 -10.65 -10.02
CA ASN A 19 4.74 -10.40 -8.62
C ASN A 19 3.61 -9.38 -8.41
N ALA A 20 2.91 -8.97 -9.47
CA ALA A 20 1.87 -7.96 -9.40
C ALA A 20 0.74 -8.37 -8.44
N ALA A 21 0.29 -9.62 -8.49
CA ALA A 21 -0.75 -10.13 -7.59
C ALA A 21 -0.37 -10.02 -6.10
N VAL A 22 0.87 -10.39 -5.77
CA VAL A 22 1.37 -10.32 -4.39
C VAL A 22 1.47 -8.88 -3.94
N PHE A 23 1.94 -7.99 -4.82
CA PHE A 23 1.99 -6.55 -4.56
C PHE A 23 0.60 -5.96 -4.31
N PHE A 24 -0.38 -6.23 -5.18
CA PHE A 24 -1.74 -5.70 -5.02
C PHE A 24 -2.42 -6.23 -3.76
N LEU A 25 -2.18 -7.49 -3.39
CA LEU A 25 -2.67 -8.02 -2.12
C LEU A 25 -2.02 -7.31 -0.93
N ALA A 26 -0.71 -7.16 -0.93
CA ALA A 26 0.02 -6.47 0.14
C ALA A 26 -0.43 -5.00 0.28
N ALA A 27 -0.59 -4.30 -0.84
CA ALA A 27 -1.12 -2.94 -0.88
C ALA A 27 -2.55 -2.87 -0.33
N SER A 28 -3.42 -3.81 -0.71
CA SER A 28 -4.80 -3.87 -0.22
C SER A 28 -4.87 -4.11 1.29
N LEU A 29 -4.04 -5.02 1.82
CA LEU A 29 -3.95 -5.30 3.26
C LEU A 29 -3.43 -4.09 4.04
N TYR A 30 -2.48 -3.36 3.45
CA TYR A 30 -1.97 -2.11 4.02
C TYR A 30 -3.05 -1.03 4.07
N TYR A 31 -3.74 -0.77 2.96
CA TYR A 31 -4.84 0.21 2.90
C TYR A 31 -6.03 -0.16 3.78
N ALA A 32 -6.25 -1.46 4.04
CA ALA A 32 -7.28 -1.94 4.97
C ALA A 32 -6.83 -1.92 6.45
N HIS A 33 -5.67 -1.33 6.77
CA HIS A 33 -5.08 -1.27 8.11
C HIS A 33 -4.90 -2.65 8.77
N LYS A 34 -4.77 -3.72 7.96
CA LYS A 34 -4.61 -5.09 8.47
C LYS A 34 -3.16 -5.45 8.76
N VAL A 35 -2.23 -4.75 8.12
CA VAL A 35 -0.78 -4.95 8.29
C VAL A 35 -0.06 -3.61 8.30
N SER A 36 1.07 -3.54 8.98
CA SER A 36 1.96 -2.38 8.88
C SER A 36 2.57 -2.29 7.48
N PHE A 37 3.03 -1.10 7.09
CA PHE A 37 3.70 -0.91 5.81
C PHE A 37 4.93 -1.82 5.63
N ALA A 38 5.73 -1.98 6.69
CA ALA A 38 6.90 -2.87 6.65
C ALA A 38 6.49 -4.34 6.42
N ALA A 39 5.38 -4.77 7.03
CA ALA A 39 4.84 -6.11 6.79
C ALA A 39 4.28 -6.25 5.38
N ALA A 40 3.62 -5.23 4.82
CA ALA A 40 3.18 -5.22 3.43
C ALA A 40 4.35 -5.30 2.43
N ALA A 41 5.41 -4.51 2.65
CA ALA A 41 6.61 -4.56 1.83
C ALA A 41 7.27 -5.96 1.87
N ALA A 42 7.38 -6.54 3.07
CA ALA A 42 7.90 -7.91 3.24
C ALA A 42 7.01 -8.97 2.57
N LEU A 43 5.69 -8.83 2.63
CA LEU A 43 4.74 -9.72 1.94
C LEU A 43 4.93 -9.67 0.42
N ALA A 44 5.19 -8.48 -0.13
CA ALA A 44 5.49 -8.26 -1.55
C ALA A 44 6.93 -8.66 -1.94
N ASN A 45 7.76 -9.10 -0.98
CA ASN A 45 9.19 -9.36 -1.19
C ASN A 45 9.94 -8.13 -1.76
N LEU A 46 9.56 -6.94 -1.28
CA LEU A 46 10.16 -5.67 -1.67
C LEU A 46 10.76 -4.98 -0.45
N SER A 47 11.79 -4.17 -0.67
CA SER A 47 12.25 -3.23 0.35
C SER A 47 11.22 -2.13 0.57
N PHE A 48 11.37 -1.39 1.69
CA PHE A 48 10.50 -0.26 2.02
C PHE A 48 10.41 0.76 0.87
N ASN A 49 11.54 1.12 0.27
CA ASN A 49 11.60 2.12 -0.80
C ASN A 49 11.01 1.61 -2.12
N GLU A 50 11.24 0.33 -2.45
CA GLU A 50 10.67 -0.27 -3.65
C GLU A 50 9.14 -0.38 -3.55
N PHE A 51 8.64 -0.78 -2.38
CA PHE A 51 7.20 -0.84 -2.12
C PHE A 51 6.57 0.55 -2.18
N LEU A 52 7.23 1.57 -1.61
CA LEU A 52 6.78 2.96 -1.69
C LEU A 52 6.75 3.49 -3.13
N TYR A 53 7.78 3.19 -3.92
CA TYR A 53 7.86 3.58 -5.32
C TYR A 53 6.72 2.97 -6.12
N ARG A 54 6.50 1.65 -5.97
CA ARG A 54 5.41 0.94 -6.66
C ARG A 54 4.02 1.45 -6.26
N LEU A 55 3.82 1.80 -4.98
CA LEU A 55 2.55 2.41 -4.54
C LEU A 55 2.31 3.76 -5.23
N LYS A 56 3.33 4.61 -5.31
CA LYS A 56 3.23 5.89 -6.03
C LYS A 56 2.97 5.70 -7.52
N GLU A 57 3.61 4.73 -8.14
CA GLU A 57 3.46 4.42 -9.57
C GLU A 57 2.05 3.90 -9.91
N HIS A 58 1.52 2.98 -9.11
CA HIS A 58 0.24 2.33 -9.43
C HIS A 58 -0.99 3.04 -8.85
N PHE A 59 -0.86 3.71 -7.71
CA PHE A 59 -2.00 4.31 -6.99
C PHE A 59 -1.93 5.84 -6.91
N GLY A 60 -0.82 6.47 -7.33
CA GLY A 60 -0.61 7.92 -7.20
C GLY A 60 -0.46 8.40 -5.75
N VAL A 61 -0.57 7.49 -4.77
CA VAL A 61 -0.46 7.75 -3.34
C VAL A 61 0.61 6.84 -2.73
N GLY A 62 1.47 7.42 -1.89
CA GLY A 62 2.55 6.69 -1.22
C GLY A 62 2.11 6.10 0.13
N PHE A 63 3.06 6.05 1.07
CA PHE A 63 2.80 5.73 2.47
C PHE A 63 1.64 6.59 2.99
N GLN A 64 0.51 5.97 3.26
CA GLN A 64 -0.60 6.56 3.97
C GLN A 64 -0.33 6.47 5.47
N VAL A 65 -0.11 7.64 6.07
CA VAL A 65 -0.24 7.83 7.51
C VAL A 65 -1.73 7.94 7.82
N ALA A 66 -2.46 6.84 7.64
CA ALA A 66 -3.85 6.78 8.05
C ALA A 66 -3.88 6.07 9.41
N ASP A 67 -3.73 6.87 10.45
CA ASP A 67 -4.46 6.65 11.68
C ASP A 67 -5.40 7.83 11.80
N GLU A 68 -6.68 7.61 12.13
CA GLU A 68 -7.64 8.68 12.42
C GLU A 68 -7.05 9.69 13.41
N SER A 69 -6.19 9.24 14.34
CA SER A 69 -5.48 10.10 15.28
C SER A 69 -4.52 11.09 14.61
N VAL A 70 -3.87 10.73 13.49
CA VAL A 70 -2.97 11.66 12.79
C VAL A 70 -3.77 12.70 12.02
N LEU A 71 -4.93 12.34 11.49
CA LEU A 71 -5.84 13.30 10.87
C LEU A 71 -6.45 14.25 11.92
N GLU A 72 -6.85 13.74 13.09
CA GLU A 72 -7.29 14.55 14.23
C GLU A 72 -6.18 15.48 14.75
N ASP A 73 -4.94 14.98 14.88
CA ASP A 73 -3.80 15.77 15.32
C ASP A 73 -3.43 16.85 14.30
N LEU A 74 -3.45 16.53 13.00
CA LEU A 74 -3.22 17.52 11.93
C LEU A 74 -4.32 18.58 11.89
N GLN A 75 -5.58 18.18 12.10
CA GLN A 75 -6.70 19.12 12.22
C GLN A 75 -6.52 20.02 13.46
N THR A 76 -6.12 19.44 14.59
CA THR A 76 -5.85 20.18 15.83
C THR A 76 -4.74 21.22 15.62
N VAL A 77 -3.66 20.86 14.91
CA VAL A 77 -2.58 21.81 14.58
C VAL A 77 -3.07 22.90 13.62
N ALA A 78 -3.89 22.55 12.62
CA ALA A 78 -4.47 23.54 11.71
C ALA A 78 -5.35 24.55 12.46
N ASP A 79 -6.18 24.08 13.39
CA ASP A 79 -7.07 24.92 14.19
C ASP A 79 -6.28 25.85 15.14
N LEU A 80 -5.17 25.37 15.71
CA LEU A 80 -4.29 26.17 16.59
C LEU A 80 -3.44 27.22 15.84
N THR A 81 -3.22 27.03 14.54
CA THR A 81 -2.38 27.93 13.72
C THR A 81 -3.21 28.89 12.85
N ALA A 82 -4.53 28.74 12.84
CA ALA A 82 -5.47 29.58 12.09
C ALA A 82 -5.92 30.87 12.84
N GLY A 83 -5.43 31.10 14.07
CA GLY A 83 -5.67 32.31 14.87
C GLY A 83 -4.41 33.16 15.03
#